data_AF-A0A3B0PMX4-F1
#
_entry.id   AF-A0A3B0PMX4-F1
#
_cell.length_a   1.000
_cell.length_b   1.000
_cell.length_c   1.000
_cell.angle_alpha   90.00
_cell.angle_beta   90.00
_cell.angle_gamma   90.00
#
_symmetry.space_group_name_H-M   'P 1'
#
loop_
_entity.id
_entity.type
_entity.pdbx_description
1 polymer ?
#
loop_
_entity_poly.entity_id
_entity_poly.type
_entity_poly.pdbx_seq_one_letter_code
_entity_poly.pdbx_strand_id
1 'polypeptide(L)'
;MRHRYSLNKSRQILHSTYKLLKSKKLSQHPDSQKELQTLLEQLEEAILQQDQQTAGQLAEQAQKFSKRYPASFAKKSWELTKAILFAAVVAFLIRQFWFELYEVPTGSMRPTILEQDRMIVSKTTFGLHFPFKKQPWGFRSEAITRGGLVVFTVGDLPIPNSDTKYFGFIPGKKRYIKRCMGKPGDTLYFYGGKIYGIDKDGGVIHFPNDFGLENLYHVPYISFDGSVEISNNDKTTALFKQMNQPCGKISLPQEGPYGKFFHNGSWHNDIPNTLKTPHTSPVSYSDLFGMGNYAMVRILTHKQASLCHTIPNPIAQTYLEICHTPNVSYPTPHLQHYNNQIIPTIQPMKTLLPLRQEHIHLIRNNLNTSRFVISDGVAYKYQPFARGSEDRAKLFALPFPGVDNGCYEYSKGEAYKIGFGGMRYKLKPTHALMQLNDSQVIDLFNCGINFSSFFIPKNPKYNPLPSRYAFYNQGNLYVMDSPIFIKNDPALQKFIESEKAKQEASSEDRPYIGFIDRGPPPQDLEQFSTFIHNFGIQIPEGYVLVLGDNYPMSADSREFGFVPIENLLGSPLWIFWPLGHFGHLKNVPAPTTLPGYLVNSLALGFFVYIFGHMYYQRHRRLFPKNDKKK
;
A
#
# COMPACT_ATOMS: atom_id res chain seq x y z
N MET A 1 38.79 14.19 -50.52
CA MET A 1 37.68 15.17 -50.62
C MET A 1 36.68 14.88 -49.49
N ARG A 2 36.41 15.83 -48.58
CA ARG A 2 35.48 15.59 -47.46
C ARG A 2 34.04 15.65 -47.96
N HIS A 3 33.32 14.53 -47.94
CA HIS A 3 31.87 14.50 -48.15
C HIS A 3 31.19 15.42 -47.11
N ARG A 4 30.65 16.57 -47.55
CA ARG A 4 30.13 17.58 -46.61
C ARG A 4 28.71 17.30 -46.13
N TYR A 5 27.84 16.68 -46.94
CA TYR A 5 26.50 16.25 -46.52
C TYR A 5 26.22 14.80 -46.97
N SER A 6 25.56 14.04 -46.10
CA SER A 6 25.02 12.71 -46.45
C SER A 6 23.70 12.87 -47.23
N LEU A 7 23.30 11.85 -48.00
CA LEU A 7 22.00 11.85 -48.70
C LEU A 7 20.84 12.15 -47.74
N ASN A 8 20.92 11.67 -46.49
CA ASN A 8 19.96 11.97 -45.43
C ASN A 8 19.91 13.45 -45.08
N LYS A 9 21.06 14.11 -44.99
CA LYS A 9 21.16 15.53 -44.71
C LYS A 9 20.70 16.38 -45.90
N SER A 10 21.05 16.00 -47.13
CA SER A 10 20.58 16.64 -48.35
C SER A 10 19.05 16.56 -48.49
N ARG A 11 18.43 15.42 -48.17
CA ARG A 11 16.96 15.27 -48.08
C ARG A 11 16.32 16.22 -47.06
N GLN A 12 16.88 16.30 -45.85
CA GLN A 12 16.38 17.22 -44.84
C GLN A 12 16.41 18.68 -45.32
N ILE A 13 17.50 19.07 -45.98
CA ILE A 13 17.64 20.42 -46.54
C ILE A 13 16.61 20.66 -47.65
N LEU A 14 16.48 19.74 -48.62
CA LEU A 14 15.47 19.79 -49.69
C LEU A 14 14.06 20.07 -49.12
N HIS A 15 13.60 19.25 -48.18
CA HIS A 15 12.27 19.41 -47.57
C HIS A 15 12.13 20.70 -46.75
N SER A 16 13.18 21.12 -46.04
CA SER A 16 13.14 22.36 -45.25
C SER A 16 13.07 23.60 -46.14
N THR A 17 13.81 23.61 -47.24
CA THR A 17 13.91 24.73 -48.18
C THR A 17 12.72 24.78 -49.13
N TYR A 18 12.13 23.63 -49.48
CA TYR A 18 10.89 23.58 -50.26
C TYR A 18 9.72 24.33 -49.60
N LYS A 19 9.66 24.40 -48.26
CA LYS A 19 8.66 25.21 -47.55
C LYS A 19 8.78 26.71 -47.84
N LEU A 20 9.96 27.18 -48.28
CA LEU A 20 10.21 28.56 -48.67
C LEU A 20 9.56 28.89 -50.03
N LEU A 21 9.51 27.93 -50.97
CA LEU A 21 8.85 28.11 -52.27
C LEU A 21 7.38 28.53 -52.14
N LYS A 22 6.71 28.06 -51.08
CA LYS A 22 5.29 28.37 -50.79
C LYS A 22 5.11 29.56 -49.84
N SER A 23 6.19 30.29 -49.53
CA SER A 23 6.12 31.39 -48.57
C SER A 23 5.76 32.72 -49.24
N LYS A 24 4.88 33.51 -48.61
CA LYS A 24 4.50 34.85 -49.08
C LYS A 24 5.69 35.77 -49.38
N LYS A 25 6.81 35.63 -48.64
CA LYS A 25 8.03 36.42 -48.84
C LYS A 25 8.72 36.11 -50.17
N LEU A 26 8.74 34.84 -50.59
CA LEU A 26 9.38 34.45 -51.85
C LEU A 26 8.44 34.65 -53.04
N SER A 27 7.11 34.55 -52.84
CA SER A 27 6.11 34.86 -53.86
C SER A 27 6.13 36.33 -54.34
N GLN A 28 6.77 37.23 -53.59
CA GLN A 28 7.00 38.62 -53.98
C GLN A 28 8.20 38.79 -54.94
N HIS A 29 9.00 37.74 -55.16
CA HIS A 29 10.18 37.74 -56.04
C HIS A 29 10.13 36.54 -57.01
N PRO A 30 9.45 36.68 -58.18
CA PRO A 30 9.20 35.57 -59.11
C PRO A 30 10.47 34.91 -59.64
N ASP A 31 11.52 35.69 -59.93
CA ASP A 31 12.79 35.18 -60.48
C ASP A 31 13.54 34.32 -59.45
N SER A 32 13.62 34.80 -58.20
CA SER A 32 14.20 34.06 -57.09
C SER A 32 13.39 32.80 -56.74
N GLN A 33 12.08 32.82 -56.98
CA GLN A 33 11.23 31.63 -56.82
C GLN A 33 11.53 30.57 -57.88
N LYS A 34 11.69 30.96 -59.15
CA LYS A 34 12.12 30.06 -60.23
C LYS A 34 13.53 29.49 -60.00
N GLU A 35 14.48 30.33 -59.60
CA GLU A 35 15.85 29.90 -59.28
C GLU A 35 15.86 28.81 -58.19
N LEU A 36 15.11 29.04 -57.10
CA LEU A 36 14.99 28.06 -56.03
C LEU A 36 14.28 26.79 -56.47
N GLN A 37 13.28 26.89 -57.33
CA GLN A 37 12.55 25.74 -57.83
C GLN A 37 13.48 24.82 -58.63
N THR A 38 14.19 25.35 -59.62
CA THR A 38 15.15 24.59 -60.44
C THR A 38 16.22 23.93 -59.57
N LEU A 39 16.75 24.66 -58.58
CA LEU A 39 17.74 24.15 -57.65
C LEU A 39 17.22 22.97 -56.81
N LEU A 40 15.97 23.04 -56.35
CA LEU A 40 15.36 21.97 -55.55
C LEU A 40 14.95 20.76 -56.41
N GLU A 41 14.55 20.97 -57.66
CA GLU A 41 14.28 19.89 -58.64
C GLU A 41 15.55 19.10 -58.95
N GLN A 42 16.67 19.78 -59.24
CA GLN A 42 17.98 19.13 -59.46
C GLN A 42 18.47 18.39 -58.20
N LEU A 43 18.27 19.00 -57.02
CA LEU A 43 18.62 18.36 -55.74
C LEU A 43 17.81 17.08 -55.50
N GLU A 44 16.52 17.10 -55.82
CA GLU A 44 15.67 15.91 -55.71
C GLU A 44 16.10 14.80 -56.68
N GLU A 45 16.45 15.14 -57.93
CA GLU A 45 16.95 14.16 -58.91
C GLU A 45 18.27 13.53 -58.48
N ALA A 46 19.24 14.33 -58.01
CA ALA A 46 20.52 13.82 -57.52
C ALA A 46 20.34 12.88 -56.31
N ILE A 47 19.38 13.18 -55.42
CA ILE A 47 19.02 12.32 -54.29
C ILE A 47 18.38 11.00 -54.77
N LEU A 48 17.56 11.03 -55.82
CA LEU A 48 16.92 9.84 -56.40
C LEU A 48 17.92 8.94 -57.12
N GLN A 49 18.91 9.52 -57.78
CA GLN A 49 20.01 8.81 -58.45
C GLN A 49 21.08 8.29 -57.47
N GLN A 50 20.90 8.52 -56.16
CA GLN A 50 21.87 8.18 -55.11
C GLN A 50 23.25 8.84 -55.30
N ASP A 51 23.34 9.93 -56.05
CA ASP A 51 24.57 10.70 -56.22
C ASP A 51 24.80 11.62 -55.01
N GLN A 52 25.55 11.10 -54.05
CA GLN A 52 25.87 11.82 -52.81
C GLN A 52 26.69 13.09 -53.05
N GLN A 53 27.56 13.12 -54.07
CA GLN A 53 28.46 14.25 -54.30
C GLN A 53 27.68 15.44 -54.82
N THR A 54 26.88 15.23 -55.87
CA THR A 54 26.05 16.26 -56.49
C THR A 54 24.92 16.71 -55.55
N ALA A 55 24.25 15.77 -54.87
CA ALA A 55 23.22 16.10 -53.88
C ALA A 55 23.78 16.90 -52.68
N GLY A 56 25.04 16.68 -52.29
CA GLY A 56 25.69 17.42 -51.22
C GLY A 56 25.93 18.89 -51.61
N GLN A 57 26.41 19.14 -52.82
CA GLN A 57 26.67 20.49 -53.35
C GLN A 57 25.38 21.30 -53.54
N LEU A 58 24.37 20.71 -54.18
CA LEU A 58 23.08 21.34 -54.42
C LEU A 58 22.35 21.64 -53.09
N ALA A 59 22.47 20.77 -52.09
CA ALA A 59 21.92 21.04 -50.76
C ALA A 59 22.61 22.23 -50.06
N GLU A 60 23.93 22.37 -50.20
CA GLU A 60 24.64 23.53 -49.64
C GLU A 60 24.17 24.84 -50.28
N GLN A 61 23.99 24.85 -51.60
CA GLN A 61 23.45 25.99 -52.34
C GLN A 61 22.02 26.32 -51.89
N ALA A 62 21.15 25.30 -51.78
CA ALA A 62 19.78 25.48 -51.31
C ALA A 62 19.72 26.00 -49.87
N GLN A 63 20.62 25.55 -49.00
CA GLN A 63 20.72 26.05 -47.62
C GLN A 63 21.20 27.50 -47.58
N LYS A 64 22.23 27.87 -48.36
CA LYS A 64 22.70 29.26 -48.50
C LYS A 64 21.57 30.16 -49.02
N PHE A 65 20.80 29.71 -50.00
CA PHE A 65 19.64 30.41 -50.51
C PHE A 65 18.58 30.63 -49.42
N SER A 66 18.24 29.59 -48.65
CA SER A 66 17.25 29.66 -47.57
C SER A 66 17.60 30.70 -46.49
N LYS A 67 18.89 30.93 -46.23
CA LYS A 67 19.36 31.91 -45.25
C LYS A 67 19.09 33.36 -45.66
N ARG A 68 18.96 33.64 -46.97
CA ARG A 68 18.60 34.98 -47.48
C ARG A 68 17.17 35.39 -47.11
N TYR A 69 16.30 34.40 -46.87
CA TYR A 69 14.89 34.62 -46.53
C TYR A 69 14.52 33.96 -45.20
N PRO A 70 15.00 34.49 -44.05
CA PRO A 70 14.74 33.89 -42.76
C PRO A 70 13.23 33.86 -42.45
N ALA A 71 12.78 32.74 -41.90
CA ALA A 71 11.44 32.61 -41.36
C ALA A 71 11.19 33.70 -40.31
N SER A 72 10.01 34.36 -40.40
CA SER A 72 9.60 35.39 -39.44
C SER A 72 9.62 34.83 -38.01
N PHE A 73 10.02 35.67 -37.05
CA PHE A 73 9.99 35.34 -35.63
C PHE A 73 8.59 34.88 -35.20
N ALA A 74 7.53 35.59 -35.61
CA ALA A 74 6.14 35.22 -35.32
C ALA A 74 5.78 33.80 -35.82
N LYS A 75 6.26 33.41 -37.01
CA LYS A 75 6.05 32.06 -37.56
C LYS A 75 6.80 31.00 -36.74
N LYS A 76 8.05 31.28 -36.33
CA LYS A 76 8.82 30.36 -35.48
C LYS A 76 8.15 30.16 -34.12
N SER A 77 7.72 31.25 -33.47
CA SER A 77 7.02 31.20 -32.18
C SER A 77 5.68 30.46 -32.27
N TRP A 78 4.93 30.64 -33.36
CA TRP A 78 3.68 29.92 -33.59
C TRP A 78 3.89 28.41 -33.78
N GLU A 79 4.91 27.99 -34.53
CA GLU A 79 5.28 26.57 -34.67
C GLU A 79 5.70 25.95 -33.33
N LEU A 80 6.50 26.66 -32.53
CA LEU A 80 6.89 26.22 -31.20
C LEU A 80 5.68 26.07 -30.28
N THR A 81 4.79 27.07 -30.27
CA THR A 81 3.58 27.06 -29.44
C THR A 81 2.67 25.89 -29.80
N LYS A 82 2.44 25.62 -31.09
CA LYS A 82 1.67 24.46 -31.55
C LYS A 82 2.32 23.14 -31.13
N ALA A 83 3.64 23.02 -31.23
CA ALA A 83 4.35 21.82 -30.82
C ALA A 83 4.23 21.56 -29.31
N ILE A 84 4.37 22.61 -28.48
CA ILE A 84 4.20 22.53 -27.03
C ILE A 84 2.76 22.16 -26.68
N LEU A 85 1.77 22.82 -27.28
CA LEU A 85 0.36 22.53 -27.05
C LEU A 85 0.01 21.10 -27.45
N PHE A 86 0.50 20.63 -28.60
CA PHE A 86 0.32 19.25 -29.04
C PHE A 86 0.94 18.26 -28.05
N ALA A 87 2.18 18.50 -27.62
CA ALA A 87 2.85 17.65 -26.63
C ALA A 87 2.09 17.64 -25.29
N ALA A 88 1.56 18.78 -24.86
CA ALA A 88 0.76 18.88 -23.64
C ALA A 88 -0.56 18.09 -23.75
N VAL A 89 -1.26 18.17 -24.89
CA VAL A 89 -2.49 17.39 -25.13
C VAL A 89 -2.19 15.90 -25.17
N VAL A 90 -1.14 15.47 -25.87
CA VAL A 90 -0.72 14.06 -25.90
C VAL A 90 -0.35 13.58 -24.49
N ALA A 91 0.45 14.34 -23.75
CA ALA A 91 0.81 14.01 -22.37
C ALA A 91 -0.42 13.90 -21.45
N PHE A 92 -1.39 14.81 -21.62
CA PHE A 92 -2.67 14.76 -20.90
C PHE A 92 -3.45 13.47 -21.24
N LEU A 93 -3.59 13.12 -22.52
CA LEU A 93 -4.31 11.91 -22.95
C LEU A 93 -3.64 10.62 -22.43
N ILE A 94 -2.31 10.54 -22.53
CA ILE A 94 -1.54 9.39 -22.01
C ILE A 94 -1.79 9.25 -20.51
N ARG A 95 -1.64 10.35 -19.76
CA ARG A 95 -1.80 10.37 -18.31
C ARG A 95 -3.23 10.05 -17.86
N GLN A 96 -4.22 10.51 -18.63
CA GLN A 96 -5.64 10.31 -18.31
C GLN A 96 -6.10 8.89 -18.61
N PHE A 97 -5.67 8.30 -19.74
CA PHE A 97 -6.28 7.07 -20.26
C PHE A 97 -5.34 5.87 -20.39
N TRP A 98 -4.02 6.05 -20.35
CA TRP A 98 -3.09 4.96 -20.63
C TRP A 98 -2.30 4.52 -19.40
N PHE A 99 -1.41 5.37 -18.89
CA PHE A 99 -0.61 5.07 -17.71
C PHE A 99 -0.20 6.34 -16.98
N GLU A 100 0.18 6.17 -15.72
CA GLU A 100 0.71 7.25 -14.90
C GLU A 100 1.93 6.78 -14.11
N LEU A 101 2.88 7.70 -13.90
CA LEU A 101 4.06 7.46 -13.08
C LEU A 101 3.76 7.83 -11.62
N TYR A 102 4.09 6.93 -10.71
CA TYR A 102 3.92 7.11 -9.27
C TYR A 102 5.25 6.93 -8.56
N GLU A 103 5.47 7.70 -7.49
CA GLU A 103 6.56 7.50 -6.54
C GLU A 103 5.97 7.02 -5.21
N VAL A 104 6.62 6.04 -4.57
CA VAL A 104 6.15 5.45 -3.30
C VAL A 104 6.80 6.15 -2.11
N PRO A 105 6.04 6.86 -1.26
CA PRO A 105 6.62 7.55 -0.13
C PRO A 105 6.68 6.70 1.16
N THR A 106 5.98 5.56 1.23
CA THR A 106 5.78 4.78 2.48
C THR A 106 6.14 3.30 2.32
N GLY A 107 6.62 2.69 3.41
CA GLY A 107 6.99 1.27 3.47
C GLY A 107 5.84 0.30 3.78
N SER A 108 4.58 0.67 3.51
CA SER A 108 3.39 -0.17 3.82
C SER A 108 3.28 -1.43 2.95
N MET A 109 3.99 -1.46 1.81
CA MET A 109 3.98 -2.57 0.85
C MET A 109 5.29 -3.37 0.86
N ARG A 110 6.13 -3.22 1.90
CA ARG A 110 7.32 -4.05 2.03
C ARG A 110 6.93 -5.52 2.27
N PRO A 111 7.72 -6.48 1.77
CA PRO A 111 8.93 -6.32 0.97
C PRO A 111 8.68 -6.14 -0.54
N THR A 112 7.43 -6.21 -1.00
CA THR A 112 7.07 -6.21 -2.43
C THR A 112 7.38 -4.89 -3.13
N ILE A 113 7.08 -3.77 -2.48
CA ILE A 113 7.36 -2.43 -2.98
C ILE A 113 8.06 -1.65 -1.86
N LEU A 114 9.16 -1.00 -2.21
CA LEU A 114 9.95 -0.20 -1.30
C LEU A 114 9.73 1.29 -1.52
N GLU A 115 10.14 2.09 -0.54
CA GLU A 115 10.10 3.54 -0.69
C GLU A 115 11.04 4.03 -1.78
N GLN A 116 10.65 5.13 -2.42
CA GLN A 116 11.32 5.72 -3.59
C GLN A 116 11.26 4.87 -4.86
N ASP A 117 10.62 3.70 -4.83
CA ASP A 117 10.26 3.00 -6.05
C ASP A 117 9.37 3.92 -6.90
N ARG A 118 9.77 4.10 -8.15
CA ARG A 118 8.98 4.79 -9.16
C ARG A 118 8.42 3.76 -10.12
N MET A 119 7.10 3.76 -10.22
CA MET A 119 6.37 2.72 -10.94
C MET A 119 5.47 3.29 -12.01
N ILE A 120 5.23 2.48 -13.04
CA ILE A 120 4.21 2.70 -14.05
C ILE A 120 2.93 2.01 -13.57
N VAL A 121 1.86 2.79 -13.48
CA VAL A 121 0.52 2.31 -13.14
C VAL A 121 -0.36 2.38 -14.38
N SER A 122 -0.93 1.24 -14.77
CA SER A 122 -1.89 1.17 -15.88
C SER A 122 -3.21 1.82 -15.48
N LYS A 123 -3.75 2.70 -16.34
CA LYS A 123 -5.08 3.30 -16.17
C LYS A 123 -6.19 2.49 -16.82
N THR A 124 -5.86 1.37 -17.47
CA THR A 124 -6.81 0.58 -18.26
C THR A 124 -7.31 -0.65 -17.52
N THR A 125 -6.63 -1.07 -16.45
CA THR A 125 -6.93 -2.32 -15.73
C THR A 125 -8.35 -2.35 -15.18
N PHE A 126 -8.83 -1.26 -14.59
CA PHE A 126 -10.17 -1.19 -13.98
C PHE A 126 -11.14 -0.33 -14.80
N GLY A 127 -10.88 -0.15 -16.10
CA GLY A 127 -11.70 0.69 -16.97
C GLY A 127 -11.27 2.16 -17.02
N LEU A 128 -11.82 2.90 -17.97
CA LEU A 128 -11.44 4.29 -18.23
C LEU A 128 -12.23 5.26 -17.36
N HIS A 129 -11.49 6.08 -16.62
CA HIS A 129 -12.06 7.14 -15.81
C HIS A 129 -12.24 8.39 -16.67
N PHE A 130 -13.49 8.72 -16.97
CA PHE A 130 -13.83 9.96 -17.64
C PHE A 130 -14.05 11.08 -16.63
N PRO A 131 -13.66 12.32 -16.95
CA PRO A 131 -14.03 13.47 -16.14
C PRO A 131 -15.55 13.48 -15.90
N PHE A 132 -15.97 13.81 -14.67
CA PHE A 132 -17.38 13.98 -14.27
C PHE A 132 -18.25 12.70 -14.22
N LYS A 133 -17.69 11.52 -14.50
CA LYS A 133 -18.39 10.24 -14.26
C LYS A 133 -17.78 9.54 -13.05
N LYS A 134 -18.62 9.06 -12.13
CA LYS A 134 -18.18 8.27 -10.97
C LYS A 134 -17.74 6.87 -11.38
N GLN A 135 -18.52 6.20 -12.23
CA GLN A 135 -18.22 4.84 -12.64
C GLN A 135 -17.25 4.77 -13.83
N PRO A 136 -16.22 3.91 -13.76
CA PRO A 136 -15.31 3.69 -14.87
C PRO A 136 -15.99 2.99 -16.05
N TRP A 137 -15.70 3.45 -17.26
CA TRP A 137 -16.21 2.84 -18.48
C TRP A 137 -15.46 1.55 -18.82
N GLY A 138 -16.20 0.49 -19.15
CA GLY A 138 -15.63 -0.81 -19.48
C GLY A 138 -15.07 -1.56 -18.27
N PHE A 139 -15.48 -1.17 -17.05
CA PHE A 139 -15.15 -1.91 -15.84
C PHE A 139 -15.75 -3.31 -15.87
N ARG A 140 -14.97 -4.28 -15.41
CA ARG A 140 -15.37 -5.68 -15.25
C ARG A 140 -14.91 -6.16 -13.87
N SER A 141 -15.79 -6.79 -13.12
CA SER A 141 -15.47 -7.36 -11.80
C SER A 141 -14.33 -8.38 -11.85
N GLU A 142 -14.17 -9.05 -13.00
CA GLU A 142 -13.11 -10.03 -13.23
C GLU A 142 -11.72 -9.39 -13.28
N ALA A 143 -11.63 -8.09 -13.59
CA ALA A 143 -10.36 -7.38 -13.61
C ALA A 143 -9.75 -7.21 -12.22
N ILE A 144 -10.58 -7.22 -11.17
CA ILE A 144 -10.12 -7.23 -9.78
C ILE A 144 -9.74 -8.66 -9.43
N THR A 145 -8.46 -8.85 -9.14
CA THR A 145 -7.87 -10.12 -8.77
C THR A 145 -7.50 -10.13 -7.29
N ARG A 146 -7.89 -11.19 -6.57
CA ARG A 146 -7.46 -11.43 -5.19
C ARG A 146 -5.94 -11.62 -5.16
N GLY A 147 -5.28 -11.04 -4.16
CA GLY A 147 -3.83 -10.93 -4.11
C GLY A 147 -3.22 -9.92 -5.09
N GLY A 148 -3.99 -9.29 -5.99
CA GLY A 148 -3.47 -8.31 -6.93
C GLY A 148 -3.21 -6.94 -6.30
N LEU A 149 -2.26 -6.20 -6.85
CA LEU A 149 -1.98 -4.82 -6.42
C LEU A 149 -2.96 -3.83 -7.05
N VAL A 150 -3.52 -2.96 -6.21
CA VAL A 150 -4.47 -1.93 -6.61
C VAL A 150 -3.97 -0.56 -6.16
N VAL A 151 -4.02 0.40 -7.08
CA VAL A 151 -3.84 1.83 -6.79
C VAL A 151 -5.21 2.47 -6.77
N PHE A 152 -5.54 3.18 -5.70
CA PHE A 152 -6.85 3.81 -5.53
C PHE A 152 -6.74 5.20 -4.94
N THR A 153 -7.76 6.03 -5.18
CA THR A 153 -7.91 7.31 -4.51
C THR A 153 -8.71 7.15 -3.22
N VAL A 154 -8.41 7.95 -2.20
CA VAL A 154 -9.13 7.83 -0.93
C VAL A 154 -10.59 8.28 -1.00
N GLY A 155 -10.95 9.16 -1.96
CA GLY A 155 -12.34 9.63 -2.10
C GLY A 155 -12.93 10.14 -0.77
N ASP A 156 -14.07 9.55 -0.40
CA ASP A 156 -14.82 9.83 0.84
C ASP A 156 -14.49 8.86 1.99
N LEU A 157 -13.44 8.05 1.86
CA LEU A 157 -12.97 7.21 2.97
C LEU A 157 -12.61 8.09 4.18
N PRO A 158 -12.87 7.64 5.41
CA PRO A 158 -12.67 8.40 6.64
C PRO A 158 -11.17 8.48 7.02
N ILE A 159 -10.36 9.01 6.11
CA ILE A 159 -8.91 9.18 6.27
C ILE A 159 -8.64 10.65 6.56
N PRO A 160 -7.98 10.98 7.69
CA PRO A 160 -7.66 12.36 8.02
C PRO A 160 -6.69 12.98 7.01
N ASN A 161 -6.86 14.28 6.74
CA ASN A 161 -6.03 15.04 5.81
C ASN A 161 -5.94 14.37 4.42
N SER A 162 -7.08 13.91 3.88
CA SER A 162 -7.14 13.20 2.59
C SER A 162 -6.94 14.09 1.37
N ASP A 163 -7.12 15.40 1.52
CA ASP A 163 -6.97 16.37 0.43
C ASP A 163 -5.51 16.61 0.06
N THR A 164 -5.28 16.78 -1.24
CA THR A 164 -3.98 17.12 -1.83
C THR A 164 -4.18 18.10 -2.98
N LYS A 165 -3.08 18.65 -3.51
CA LYS A 165 -3.10 19.55 -4.66
C LYS A 165 -2.20 19.03 -5.76
N TYR A 166 -2.80 18.75 -6.91
CA TYR A 166 -2.09 18.44 -8.15
C TYR A 166 -1.56 19.73 -8.77
N PHE A 167 -0.28 19.73 -9.18
CA PHE A 167 0.48 20.93 -9.58
C PHE A 167 0.46 22.09 -8.57
N GLY A 168 0.11 21.84 -7.31
CA GLY A 168 0.02 22.88 -6.27
C GLY A 168 -1.28 23.69 -6.25
N PHE A 169 -2.17 23.53 -7.23
CA PHE A 169 -3.42 24.31 -7.31
C PHE A 169 -4.69 23.53 -7.71
N ILE A 170 -4.57 22.36 -8.36
CA ILE A 170 -5.74 21.55 -8.73
C ILE A 170 -6.09 20.65 -7.54
N PRO A 171 -7.31 20.73 -6.98
CA PRO A 171 -7.69 19.88 -5.86
C PRO A 171 -7.67 18.41 -6.28
N GLY A 172 -7.18 17.56 -5.38
CA GLY A 172 -7.17 16.12 -5.56
C GLY A 172 -7.24 15.42 -4.21
N LYS A 173 -7.30 14.10 -4.26
CA LYS A 173 -7.28 13.25 -3.06
C LYS A 173 -6.00 12.41 -3.04
N LYS A 174 -5.54 12.07 -1.84
CA LYS A 174 -4.42 11.15 -1.62
C LYS A 174 -4.67 9.82 -2.35
N ARG A 175 -3.58 9.16 -2.69
CA ARG A 175 -3.60 7.90 -3.42
C ARG A 175 -2.82 6.85 -2.66
N TYR A 176 -3.36 5.65 -2.64
CA TYR A 176 -2.82 4.51 -1.90
C TYR A 176 -2.59 3.36 -2.85
N ILE A 177 -1.61 2.54 -2.49
CA ILE A 177 -1.34 1.25 -3.12
C ILE A 177 -1.45 0.19 -2.03
N LYS A 178 -2.24 -0.85 -2.30
CA LYS A 178 -2.49 -1.98 -1.40
C LYS A 178 -2.73 -3.25 -2.20
N ARG A 179 -2.78 -4.38 -1.51
CA ARG A 179 -3.17 -5.65 -2.07
C ARG A 179 -4.65 -5.89 -1.86
N CYS A 180 -5.37 -6.22 -2.93
CA CYS A 180 -6.77 -6.59 -2.86
C CYS A 180 -6.90 -8.00 -2.27
N MET A 181 -7.36 -8.12 -1.04
CA MET A 181 -7.50 -9.42 -0.36
C MET A 181 -8.91 -10.00 -0.49
N GLY A 182 -9.92 -9.17 -0.79
CA GLY A 182 -11.26 -9.65 -1.09
C GLY A 182 -12.03 -8.74 -2.03
N LYS A 183 -12.89 -9.37 -2.82
CA LYS A 183 -13.77 -8.79 -3.85
C LYS A 183 -15.18 -8.58 -3.28
N PRO A 184 -16.06 -7.86 -4.00
CA PRO A 184 -17.47 -7.76 -3.61
C PRO A 184 -18.10 -9.13 -3.40
N GLY A 185 -18.83 -9.28 -2.30
CA GLY A 185 -19.54 -10.50 -1.93
C GLY A 185 -18.67 -11.60 -1.32
N ASP A 186 -17.34 -11.48 -1.36
CA ASP A 186 -16.45 -12.44 -0.71
C ASP A 186 -16.65 -12.44 0.81
N THR A 187 -16.52 -13.62 1.41
CA THR A 187 -16.50 -13.79 2.86
C THR A 187 -15.14 -14.32 3.30
N LEU A 188 -14.48 -13.61 4.21
CA LEU A 188 -13.08 -13.87 4.60
C LEU A 188 -12.94 -14.19 6.10
N TYR A 189 -12.01 -15.08 6.43
CA TYR A 189 -11.70 -15.48 7.81
C TYR A 189 -10.18 -15.51 8.03
N PHE A 190 -9.73 -15.00 9.19
CA PHE A 190 -8.30 -14.88 9.50
C PHE A 190 -7.86 -15.97 10.49
N TYR A 191 -6.82 -16.72 10.13
CA TYR A 191 -6.20 -17.72 11.00
C TYR A 191 -4.75 -17.96 10.63
N GLY A 192 -3.87 -18.13 11.62
CA GLY A 192 -2.46 -18.46 11.40
C GLY A 192 -1.69 -17.41 10.59
N GLY A 193 -2.14 -16.15 10.65
CA GLY A 193 -1.62 -15.08 9.82
C GLY A 193 -2.04 -15.18 8.34
N LYS A 194 -2.91 -16.12 7.96
CA LYS A 194 -3.42 -16.29 6.59
C LYS A 194 -4.90 -15.91 6.52
N ILE A 195 -5.37 -15.74 5.29
CA ILE A 195 -6.78 -15.46 4.97
C ILE A 195 -7.36 -16.68 4.25
N TYR A 196 -8.50 -17.14 4.75
CA TYR A 196 -9.36 -18.16 4.15
C TYR A 196 -10.65 -17.49 3.70
N GLY A 197 -11.33 -18.04 2.70
CA GLY A 197 -12.60 -17.44 2.29
C GLY A 197 -13.34 -18.21 1.23
N ILE A 198 -14.58 -17.77 0.99
CA ILE A 198 -15.42 -18.18 -0.12
C ILE A 198 -15.79 -16.94 -0.94
N ASP A 199 -15.94 -17.10 -2.24
CA ASP A 199 -16.43 -16.04 -3.10
C ASP A 199 -17.97 -15.92 -3.01
N LYS A 200 -18.51 -14.91 -3.68
CA LYS A 200 -19.95 -14.64 -3.73
C LYS A 200 -20.80 -15.82 -4.24
N ASP A 201 -20.20 -16.73 -5.00
CA ASP A 201 -20.86 -17.87 -5.62
C ASP A 201 -20.65 -19.16 -4.78
N GLY A 202 -20.01 -19.05 -3.61
CA GLY A 202 -19.72 -20.16 -2.69
C GLY A 202 -18.44 -20.93 -3.03
N GLY A 203 -17.68 -20.51 -4.03
CA GLY A 203 -16.41 -21.13 -4.41
C GLY A 203 -15.29 -20.82 -3.42
N VAL A 204 -14.46 -21.81 -3.10
CA VAL A 204 -13.30 -21.61 -2.21
C VAL A 204 -12.31 -20.63 -2.84
N ILE A 205 -11.92 -19.62 -2.07
CA ILE A 205 -10.91 -18.65 -2.48
C ILE A 205 -9.53 -19.27 -2.31
N HIS A 206 -8.84 -19.43 -3.43
CA HIS A 206 -7.41 -19.74 -3.45
C HIS A 206 -6.62 -18.48 -3.79
N PHE A 207 -5.73 -18.09 -2.89
CA PHE A 207 -4.73 -17.07 -3.18
C PHE A 207 -3.57 -17.72 -3.94
N PRO A 208 -3.24 -17.27 -5.15
CA PRO A 208 -2.16 -17.89 -5.94
C PRO A 208 -0.81 -17.87 -5.20
N ASN A 209 -0.16 -19.03 -5.09
CA ASN A 209 1.16 -19.18 -4.46
C ASN A 209 2.23 -18.32 -5.14
N ASP A 210 2.13 -18.18 -6.46
CA ASP A 210 3.01 -17.34 -7.26
C ASP A 210 3.07 -15.92 -6.70
N PHE A 211 2.03 -15.45 -6.01
CA PHE A 211 1.95 -14.09 -5.49
C PHE A 211 2.93 -13.72 -4.38
N GLY A 212 3.71 -14.68 -3.88
CA GLY A 212 4.68 -14.45 -2.80
C GLY A 212 4.00 -14.12 -1.47
N LEU A 213 2.73 -14.49 -1.34
CA LEU A 213 1.89 -14.27 -0.16
C LEU A 213 2.21 -15.25 0.97
N GLU A 214 2.90 -16.34 0.67
CA GLU A 214 3.22 -17.40 1.64
C GLU A 214 3.95 -16.89 2.88
N ASN A 215 4.72 -15.80 2.72
CA ASN A 215 5.51 -15.17 3.78
C ASN A 215 4.91 -13.84 4.26
N LEU A 216 3.69 -13.50 3.85
CA LEU A 216 2.96 -12.33 4.33
C LEU A 216 1.93 -12.79 5.35
N TYR A 217 1.97 -12.17 6.52
CA TYR A 217 0.99 -12.43 7.57
C TYR A 217 -0.01 -11.27 7.66
N HIS A 218 -1.28 -11.61 7.87
CA HIS A 218 -2.36 -10.65 8.01
C HIS A 218 -3.05 -10.83 9.36
N VAL A 219 -3.24 -9.69 10.04
CA VAL A 219 -3.95 -9.59 11.33
C VAL A 219 -5.27 -8.88 11.07
N PRO A 220 -6.41 -9.37 11.58
CA PRO A 220 -7.74 -8.84 11.24
C PRO A 220 -8.04 -7.43 11.80
N TYR A 221 -7.29 -6.94 12.78
CA TYR A 221 -7.55 -5.68 13.47
C TYR A 221 -6.26 -4.95 13.87
N ILE A 222 -6.40 -3.68 14.28
CA ILE A 222 -5.31 -2.84 14.84
C ILE A 222 -5.39 -2.76 16.37
N SER A 223 -6.60 -2.82 16.91
CA SER A 223 -6.90 -2.95 18.34
C SER A 223 -8.20 -3.75 18.49
N PHE A 224 -8.48 -4.26 19.69
CA PHE A 224 -9.67 -5.07 19.93
C PHE A 224 -10.98 -4.29 19.77
N ASP A 225 -10.96 -3.01 20.14
CA ASP A 225 -12.06 -2.05 20.10
C ASP A 225 -12.20 -1.32 18.76
N GLY A 226 -11.14 -1.32 17.94
CA GLY A 226 -11.14 -0.66 16.63
C GLY A 226 -11.41 0.84 16.76
N SER A 227 -12.43 1.35 16.06
CA SER A 227 -12.94 2.70 16.31
C SER A 227 -14.14 2.67 17.24
N VAL A 228 -14.15 3.56 18.23
CA VAL A 228 -15.22 3.70 19.22
C VAL A 228 -16.07 4.91 18.86
N GLU A 229 -17.37 4.70 18.70
CA GLU A 229 -18.37 5.75 18.50
C GLU A 229 -19.34 5.78 19.68
N ILE A 230 -19.53 6.96 20.27
CA ILE A 230 -20.54 7.21 21.31
C ILE A 230 -21.56 8.15 20.68
N SER A 231 -22.82 7.72 20.61
CA SER A 231 -23.88 8.53 20.00
C SER A 231 -24.12 9.80 20.80
N ASN A 232 -24.31 10.93 20.12
CA ASN A 232 -24.66 12.19 20.78
C ASN A 232 -26.04 12.12 21.47
N ASN A 233 -26.95 11.32 20.94
CA ASN A 233 -28.32 11.17 21.44
C ASN A 233 -28.40 10.10 22.54
N ASP A 234 -27.53 9.09 22.49
CA ASP A 234 -27.42 8.04 23.51
C ASP A 234 -25.97 7.92 23.97
N LYS A 235 -25.63 8.71 24.99
CA LYS A 235 -24.30 8.72 25.62
C LYS A 235 -24.04 7.49 26.50
N THR A 236 -25.01 6.58 26.62
CA THR A 236 -24.90 5.38 27.45
C THR A 236 -24.38 4.16 26.68
N THR A 237 -24.39 4.22 25.35
CA THR A 237 -23.94 3.14 24.47
C THR A 237 -22.67 3.53 23.72
N ALA A 238 -21.63 2.70 23.85
CA ALA A 238 -20.42 2.75 23.04
C ALA A 238 -20.48 1.66 21.96
N LEU A 239 -20.27 2.05 20.71
CA LEU A 239 -20.24 1.18 19.54
C LEU A 239 -18.79 0.97 19.09
N PHE A 240 -18.37 -0.30 19.05
CA PHE A 240 -17.06 -0.73 18.55
C PHE A 240 -17.16 -1.14 17.10
N LYS A 241 -16.26 -0.61 16.27
CA LYS A 241 -16.23 -0.88 14.84
C LYS A 241 -14.87 -1.42 14.41
N GLN A 242 -14.89 -2.47 13.61
CA GLN A 242 -13.71 -3.02 12.93
C GLN A 242 -13.87 -2.83 11.44
N MET A 243 -12.83 -2.38 10.74
CA MET A 243 -12.91 -2.04 9.31
C MET A 243 -14.08 -1.08 9.01
N ASN A 244 -14.39 -0.18 9.97
CA ASN A 244 -15.55 0.72 9.98
C ASN A 244 -16.92 0.04 9.89
N GLN A 245 -17.01 -1.25 10.20
CA GLN A 245 -18.26 -1.99 10.36
C GLN A 245 -18.59 -2.16 11.85
N PRO A 246 -19.85 -2.02 12.26
CA PRO A 246 -20.26 -2.31 13.63
C PRO A 246 -19.99 -3.79 13.95
N CYS A 247 -19.28 -4.06 15.05
CA CYS A 247 -18.97 -5.43 15.47
C CYS A 247 -19.35 -5.69 16.92
N GLY A 248 -19.27 -4.69 17.78
CA GLY A 248 -19.56 -4.83 19.21
C GLY A 248 -20.21 -3.57 19.77
N LYS A 249 -20.95 -3.70 20.86
CA LYS A 249 -21.40 -2.55 21.65
C LYS A 249 -21.45 -2.89 23.13
N ILE A 250 -21.18 -1.90 23.95
CA ILE A 250 -21.38 -1.93 25.39
C ILE A 250 -22.37 -0.83 25.75
N SER A 251 -23.39 -1.17 26.54
CA SER A 251 -24.34 -0.21 27.11
C SER A 251 -24.19 -0.17 28.63
N LEU A 252 -24.14 1.03 29.22
CA LEU A 252 -24.19 1.23 30.67
C LEU A 252 -25.59 0.85 31.21
N PRO A 253 -25.74 0.32 32.44
CA PRO A 253 -26.95 -0.44 32.80
C PRO A 253 -28.17 0.43 33.07
N GLN A 254 -29.35 -0.09 32.68
CA GLN A 254 -30.50 -0.11 33.59
C GLN A 254 -30.89 -1.54 33.98
N GLU A 255 -31.03 -2.53 33.07
CA GLU A 255 -31.14 -3.98 33.39
C GLU A 255 -30.70 -4.86 32.19
N GLY A 256 -29.93 -5.94 32.42
CA GLY A 256 -29.58 -6.96 31.39
C GLY A 256 -28.12 -6.98 30.88
N PRO A 257 -27.72 -7.95 30.03
CA PRO A 257 -26.33 -8.17 29.61
C PRO A 257 -25.76 -6.95 28.86
N TYR A 258 -24.62 -6.47 29.36
CA TYR A 258 -23.97 -5.22 28.99
C TYR A 258 -23.39 -5.19 27.57
N GLY A 259 -23.02 -6.36 27.04
CA GLY A 259 -22.28 -6.51 25.80
C GLY A 259 -23.08 -7.24 24.72
N LYS A 260 -23.07 -6.68 23.50
CA LYS A 260 -23.62 -7.35 22.32
C LYS A 260 -22.64 -7.29 21.16
N PHE A 261 -22.57 -8.35 20.36
CA PHE A 261 -21.85 -8.34 19.10
C PHE A 261 -22.83 -8.28 17.93
N PHE A 262 -22.38 -7.76 16.79
CA PHE A 262 -23.18 -7.62 15.59
C PHE A 262 -22.84 -8.74 14.60
N HIS A 263 -23.86 -9.48 14.18
CA HIS A 263 -23.72 -10.57 13.23
C HIS A 263 -25.01 -10.72 12.43
N ASN A 264 -24.89 -10.94 11.11
CA ASN A 264 -26.02 -11.11 10.18
C ASN A 264 -27.16 -10.10 10.38
N GLY A 265 -26.81 -8.80 10.41
CA GLY A 265 -27.79 -7.71 10.45
C GLY A 265 -28.45 -7.47 11.82
N SER A 266 -28.07 -8.21 12.86
CA SER A 266 -28.70 -8.13 14.18
C SER A 266 -27.68 -8.15 15.32
N TRP A 267 -28.11 -7.66 16.49
CA TRP A 267 -27.31 -7.62 17.71
C TRP A 267 -27.59 -8.86 18.56
N HIS A 268 -26.55 -9.62 18.88
CA HIS A 268 -26.60 -10.84 19.68
C HIS A 268 -25.90 -10.61 21.02
N ASN A 269 -26.38 -11.25 22.08
CA ASN A 269 -25.70 -11.20 23.37
C ASN A 269 -24.35 -11.91 23.25
N ASP A 270 -23.31 -11.32 23.82
CA ASP A 270 -21.99 -11.96 23.87
C ASP A 270 -21.96 -12.93 25.06
N ILE A 271 -21.79 -14.23 24.78
CA ILE A 271 -21.85 -15.32 25.77
C ILE A 271 -20.53 -16.13 25.77
N PRO A 272 -19.44 -15.57 26.35
CA PRO A 272 -18.11 -16.18 26.39
C PRO A 272 -18.04 -17.64 26.83
N ASN A 273 -18.86 -18.06 27.79
CA ASN A 273 -18.79 -19.42 28.36
C ASN A 273 -19.16 -20.52 27.33
N THR A 274 -19.99 -20.20 26.33
CA THR A 274 -20.39 -21.12 25.26
C THR A 274 -19.23 -21.51 24.34
N LEU A 275 -18.14 -20.73 24.33
CA LEU A 275 -16.92 -21.03 23.57
C LEU A 275 -16.17 -22.29 24.04
N LYS A 276 -16.54 -22.83 25.20
CA LYS A 276 -15.99 -24.10 25.70
C LYS A 276 -16.40 -25.30 24.85
N THR A 277 -17.55 -25.20 24.20
CA THR A 277 -18.09 -26.26 23.37
C THR A 277 -18.02 -25.86 21.89
N PRO A 278 -17.85 -26.83 20.98
CA PRO A 278 -17.99 -26.59 19.56
C PRO A 278 -19.35 -25.95 19.25
N HIS A 279 -19.35 -24.95 18.37
CA HIS A 279 -20.53 -24.22 17.94
C HIS A 279 -20.39 -23.90 16.45
N THR A 280 -21.52 -23.76 15.76
CA THR A 280 -21.56 -23.58 14.29
C THR A 280 -21.83 -22.14 13.88
N SER A 281 -22.16 -21.25 14.83
CA SER A 281 -22.41 -19.83 14.61
C SER A 281 -21.74 -19.00 15.70
N PRO A 282 -21.33 -17.75 15.44
CA PRO A 282 -20.72 -16.89 16.45
C PRO A 282 -21.58 -16.80 17.71
N VAL A 283 -20.96 -17.04 18.87
CA VAL A 283 -21.59 -16.91 20.20
C VAL A 283 -20.93 -15.81 21.03
N SER A 284 -19.78 -15.33 20.57
CA SER A 284 -19.00 -14.27 21.21
C SER A 284 -18.44 -13.28 20.20
N TYR A 285 -18.14 -12.06 20.66
CA TYR A 285 -17.39 -11.07 19.89
C TYR A 285 -16.05 -11.62 19.37
N SER A 286 -15.42 -12.53 20.12
CA SER A 286 -14.15 -13.15 19.74
C SER A 286 -14.25 -14.06 18.51
N ASP A 287 -15.43 -14.56 18.17
CA ASP A 287 -15.61 -15.48 17.03
C ASP A 287 -15.58 -14.76 15.69
N LEU A 288 -15.80 -13.44 15.69
CA LEU A 288 -15.91 -12.64 14.49
C LEU A 288 -14.60 -12.65 13.70
N PHE A 289 -14.69 -13.16 12.46
CA PHE A 289 -13.66 -13.19 11.41
C PHE A 289 -12.27 -13.60 11.88
N GLY A 290 -12.20 -14.45 12.91
CA GLY A 290 -10.96 -15.00 13.45
C GLY A 290 -10.26 -14.10 14.48
N MET A 291 -10.94 -13.07 15.00
CA MET A 291 -10.39 -12.15 16.00
C MET A 291 -9.81 -12.88 17.22
N GLY A 292 -10.49 -13.93 17.70
CA GLY A 292 -10.06 -14.75 18.83
C GLY A 292 -8.78 -15.56 18.61
N ASN A 293 -8.31 -15.69 17.37
CA ASN A 293 -7.07 -16.41 17.01
C ASN A 293 -5.81 -15.55 17.15
N TYR A 294 -5.98 -14.26 17.42
CA TYR A 294 -4.90 -13.29 17.55
C TYR A 294 -4.92 -12.66 18.95
N ALA A 295 -3.75 -12.21 19.37
CA ALA A 295 -3.53 -11.50 20.62
C ALA A 295 -2.73 -10.23 20.36
N MET A 296 -2.85 -9.24 21.25
CA MET A 296 -1.91 -8.13 21.36
C MET A 296 -0.90 -8.43 22.47
N VAL A 297 0.36 -8.04 22.28
CA VAL A 297 1.43 -8.43 23.22
C VAL A 297 2.33 -7.28 23.63
N ARG A 298 2.92 -7.37 24.82
CA ARG A 298 4.05 -6.54 25.25
C ARG A 298 4.98 -7.36 26.14
N ILE A 299 6.20 -6.88 26.36
CA ILE A 299 7.14 -7.53 27.28
C ILE A 299 7.16 -6.76 28.60
N LEU A 300 6.98 -7.48 29.70
CA LEU A 300 7.07 -6.94 31.06
C LEU A 300 8.32 -7.50 31.74
N THR A 301 9.03 -6.64 32.46
CA THR A 301 10.00 -7.08 33.47
C THR A 301 9.27 -7.77 34.62
N HIS A 302 9.98 -8.60 35.39
CA HIS A 302 9.43 -9.22 36.59
C HIS A 302 8.73 -8.21 37.51
N LYS A 303 9.39 -7.09 37.80
CA LYS A 303 8.82 -6.02 38.64
C LYS A 303 7.51 -5.49 38.08
N GLN A 304 7.43 -5.24 36.77
CA GLN A 304 6.21 -4.77 36.13
C GLN A 304 5.12 -5.85 36.15
N ALA A 305 5.47 -7.10 35.81
CA ALA A 305 4.54 -8.23 35.84
C ALA A 305 3.90 -8.42 37.23
N SER A 306 4.69 -8.31 38.30
CA SER A 306 4.20 -8.44 39.68
C SER A 306 3.20 -7.35 40.11
N LEU A 307 3.12 -6.22 39.38
CA LEU A 307 2.16 -5.14 39.69
C LEU A 307 0.75 -5.44 39.16
N CYS A 308 0.62 -6.31 38.16
CA CYS A 308 -0.63 -6.51 37.44
C CYS A 308 -1.05 -7.98 37.32
N HIS A 309 -0.15 -8.93 37.60
CA HIS A 309 -0.41 -10.36 37.44
C HIS A 309 0.16 -11.18 38.60
N THR A 310 -0.45 -12.34 38.82
CA THR A 310 0.19 -13.43 39.56
C THR A 310 1.30 -14.03 38.71
N ILE A 311 2.50 -14.12 39.28
CA ILE A 311 3.68 -14.60 38.55
C ILE A 311 3.59 -16.12 38.32
N PRO A 312 3.73 -16.58 37.06
CA PRO A 312 3.72 -18.02 36.76
C PRO A 312 5.02 -18.70 37.19
N ASN A 313 4.97 -20.02 37.37
CA ASN A 313 6.14 -20.89 37.61
C ASN A 313 6.55 -21.55 36.26
N PRO A 314 7.83 -21.50 35.85
CA PRO A 314 8.99 -20.91 36.51
C PRO A 314 9.02 -19.39 36.49
N ILE A 315 9.62 -18.84 37.55
CA ILE A 315 9.92 -17.41 37.64
C ILE A 315 10.97 -17.07 36.57
N ALA A 316 10.68 -16.05 35.77
CA ALA A 316 11.57 -15.47 34.77
C ALA A 316 11.84 -13.99 35.08
N GLN A 317 12.92 -13.45 34.48
CA GLN A 317 13.25 -12.03 34.56
C GLN A 317 12.29 -11.17 33.73
N THR A 318 11.76 -11.73 32.65
CA THR A 318 10.83 -11.06 31.73
C THR A 318 9.71 -12.01 31.30
N TYR A 319 8.57 -11.42 30.96
CA TYR A 319 7.36 -12.14 30.58
C TYR A 319 6.76 -11.48 29.34
N LEU A 320 6.26 -12.31 28.42
CA LEU A 320 5.37 -11.85 27.37
C LEU A 320 3.97 -11.76 27.97
N GLU A 321 3.45 -10.54 28.13
CA GLU A 321 2.05 -10.34 28.45
C GLU A 321 1.25 -10.49 27.16
N ILE A 322 0.38 -11.50 27.15
CA ILE A 322 -0.50 -11.80 26.04
C ILE A 322 -1.89 -11.32 26.43
N CYS A 323 -2.39 -10.33 25.70
CA CYS A 323 -3.75 -9.83 25.82
C CYS A 323 -4.56 -10.40 24.66
N HIS A 324 -5.53 -11.25 24.95
CA HIS A 324 -6.20 -12.09 23.95
C HIS A 324 -7.71 -12.15 24.20
N THR A 325 -8.38 -12.73 23.21
CA THR A 325 -9.78 -13.14 23.27
C THR A 325 -10.69 -12.05 23.85
N PRO A 326 -10.85 -10.96 23.09
CA PRO A 326 -11.69 -9.85 23.51
C PRO A 326 -13.13 -10.31 23.66
N ASN A 327 -13.84 -9.69 24.59
CA ASN A 327 -15.27 -9.84 24.70
C ASN A 327 -15.87 -8.52 25.19
N VAL A 328 -17.17 -8.33 24.97
CA VAL A 328 -17.91 -7.12 25.29
C VAL A 328 -18.81 -7.30 26.52
N SER A 329 -18.99 -8.53 27.00
CA SER A 329 -19.88 -8.82 28.14
C SER A 329 -19.17 -8.89 29.51
N TYR A 330 -17.86 -9.16 29.59
CA TYR A 330 -17.19 -9.54 30.85
C TYR A 330 -15.64 -9.41 30.87
N PRO A 331 -14.98 -9.06 31.99
CA PRO A 331 -15.49 -8.43 33.19
C PRO A 331 -15.51 -6.90 33.05
N THR A 332 -16.58 -6.25 33.51
CA THR A 332 -16.77 -4.78 33.70
C THR A 332 -16.40 -3.83 32.55
N PRO A 333 -17.24 -2.84 32.21
CA PRO A 333 -16.83 -1.79 31.28
C PRO A 333 -15.58 -1.07 31.80
N HIS A 334 -14.44 -1.27 31.14
CA HIS A 334 -13.22 -0.57 31.48
C HIS A 334 -13.29 0.84 30.90
N LEU A 335 -13.14 1.85 31.76
CA LEU A 335 -13.14 3.24 31.36
C LEU A 335 -11.69 3.72 31.23
N GLN A 336 -11.28 4.03 30.00
CA GLN A 336 -9.93 4.52 29.74
C GLN A 336 -9.94 6.00 29.38
N HIS A 337 -8.94 6.73 29.88
CA HIS A 337 -8.69 8.09 29.44
C HIS A 337 -8.03 8.06 28.06
N TYR A 338 -8.76 8.55 27.06
CA TYR A 338 -8.29 8.72 25.70
C TYR A 338 -8.53 10.17 25.27
N ASN A 339 -7.47 10.91 24.91
CA ASN A 339 -7.56 12.33 24.52
C ASN A 339 -8.37 13.21 25.49
N ASN A 340 -8.14 13.05 26.81
CA ASN A 340 -8.88 13.73 27.89
C ASN A 340 -10.39 13.41 27.97
N GLN A 341 -10.85 12.39 27.27
CA GLN A 341 -12.21 11.84 27.38
C GLN A 341 -12.15 10.47 28.03
N ILE A 342 -13.18 10.13 28.80
CA ILE A 342 -13.34 8.81 29.40
C ILE A 342 -14.26 8.02 28.47
N ILE A 343 -13.74 6.97 27.85
CA ILE A 343 -14.50 6.12 26.92
C ILE A 343 -14.49 4.66 27.38
N PRO A 344 -15.60 3.91 27.19
CA PRO A 344 -15.60 2.46 27.37
C PRO A 344 -14.65 1.79 26.38
N THR A 345 -13.84 0.85 26.86
CA THR A 345 -12.94 0.04 26.05
C THR A 345 -13.20 -1.45 26.27
N ILE A 346 -12.82 -2.26 25.29
CA ILE A 346 -12.86 -3.72 25.40
C ILE A 346 -11.73 -4.17 26.33
N GLN A 347 -12.09 -4.92 27.36
CA GLN A 347 -11.12 -5.51 28.28
C GLN A 347 -10.77 -6.94 27.83
N PRO A 348 -9.59 -7.17 27.22
CA PRO A 348 -9.18 -8.51 26.83
C PRO A 348 -8.78 -9.35 28.05
N MET A 349 -8.83 -10.67 27.88
CA MET A 349 -8.18 -11.61 28.80
C MET A 349 -6.66 -11.37 28.75
N LYS A 350 -5.99 -11.52 29.89
CA LYS A 350 -4.53 -11.33 29.99
C LYS A 350 -3.89 -12.54 30.62
N THR A 351 -2.76 -12.94 30.09
CA THR A 351 -1.97 -14.06 30.58
C THR A 351 -0.48 -13.79 30.39
N LEU A 352 0.36 -14.44 31.19
CA LEU A 352 1.80 -14.27 31.16
C LEU A 352 2.48 -15.55 30.68
N LEU A 353 3.39 -15.38 29.72
CA LEU A 353 4.27 -16.44 29.25
C LEU A 353 5.73 -16.09 29.57
N PRO A 354 6.44 -16.88 30.40
CA PRO A 354 7.85 -16.62 30.72
C PRO A 354 8.74 -16.55 29.48
N LEU A 355 9.60 -15.54 29.42
CA LEU A 355 10.59 -15.40 28.36
C LEU A 355 11.96 -15.87 28.82
N ARG A 356 12.60 -16.70 27.99
CA ARG A 356 14.00 -17.13 28.13
C ARG A 356 14.90 -16.23 27.27
N GLN A 357 16.20 -16.32 27.47
CA GLN A 357 17.16 -15.48 26.75
C GLN A 357 17.10 -15.70 25.22
N GLU A 358 16.91 -16.94 24.79
CA GLU A 358 16.73 -17.30 23.39
C GLU A 358 15.50 -16.60 22.77
N HIS A 359 14.41 -16.43 23.52
CA HIS A 359 13.21 -15.76 23.02
C HIS A 359 13.47 -14.26 22.82
N ILE A 360 14.17 -13.61 23.76
CA ILE A 360 14.57 -12.19 23.63
C ILE A 360 15.50 -12.01 22.42
N HIS A 361 16.43 -12.94 22.21
CA HIS A 361 17.31 -12.93 21.04
C HIS A 361 16.54 -13.08 19.72
N LEU A 362 15.57 -14.00 19.65
CA LEU A 362 14.70 -14.17 18.48
C LEU A 362 13.86 -12.92 18.22
N ILE A 363 13.32 -12.29 19.27
CA ILE A 363 12.58 -11.02 19.16
C ILE A 363 13.47 -9.91 18.62
N ARG A 364 14.69 -9.76 19.14
CA ARG A 364 15.67 -8.78 18.64
C ARG A 364 15.95 -8.98 17.16
N ASN A 365 16.20 -10.22 16.75
CA ASN A 365 16.54 -10.56 15.37
C ASN A 365 15.34 -10.44 14.41
N ASN A 366 14.12 -10.22 14.91
CA ASN A 366 12.92 -10.03 14.11
C ASN A 366 12.19 -8.70 14.42
N LEU A 367 12.87 -7.77 15.10
CA LEU A 367 12.29 -6.51 15.49
C LEU A 367 11.91 -5.67 14.26
N ASN A 368 10.70 -5.11 14.29
CA ASN A 368 10.18 -4.18 13.30
C ASN A 368 9.73 -2.89 14.01
N THR A 369 10.06 -1.72 13.50
CA THR A 369 9.57 -0.43 14.06
C THR A 369 9.13 0.50 12.94
N SER A 370 8.25 1.47 13.22
CA SER A 370 8.18 2.66 12.38
C SER A 370 9.51 3.43 12.44
N ARG A 371 9.63 4.44 11.57
CA ARG A 371 10.68 5.44 11.67
C ARG A 371 10.63 6.16 13.01
N PHE A 372 11.81 6.44 13.54
CA PHE A 372 12.05 7.23 14.74
C PHE A 372 13.25 8.14 14.54
N VAL A 373 13.39 9.14 15.41
CA VAL A 373 14.47 10.12 15.36
C VAL A 373 15.31 9.97 16.61
N ILE A 374 16.63 10.00 16.45
CA ILE A 374 17.58 10.18 17.53
C ILE A 374 18.15 11.59 17.43
N SER A 375 18.08 12.33 18.53
CA SER A 375 18.71 13.64 18.70
C SER A 375 19.27 13.72 20.10
N ASP A 376 20.53 14.14 20.23
CA ASP A 376 21.19 14.37 21.52
C ASP A 376 21.19 13.13 22.42
N GLY A 377 21.40 11.95 21.81
CA GLY A 377 21.46 10.67 22.50
C GLY A 377 20.10 10.17 23.02
N VAL A 378 18.97 10.74 22.58
CA VAL A 378 17.63 10.24 22.92
C VAL A 378 16.78 10.00 21.69
N ALA A 379 16.00 8.91 21.71
CA ALA A 379 15.16 8.44 20.61
C ALA A 379 13.67 8.73 20.85
N TYR A 380 12.97 9.27 19.86
CA TYR A 380 11.55 9.58 19.93
C TYR A 380 10.85 9.37 18.59
N LYS A 381 9.51 9.36 18.60
CA LYS A 381 8.67 9.10 17.43
C LYS A 381 9.00 10.07 16.28
N TYR A 382 9.13 9.55 15.05
CA TYR A 382 9.18 10.40 13.87
C TYR A 382 7.86 11.16 13.69
N GLN A 383 7.93 12.48 13.59
CA GLN A 383 6.76 13.35 13.37
C GLN A 383 6.98 14.26 12.16
N PRO A 384 6.00 14.34 11.24
CA PRO A 384 6.06 15.29 10.13
C PRO A 384 5.68 16.72 10.62
N PHE A 385 6.65 17.41 11.23
CA PHE A 385 6.78 18.87 11.49
C PHE A 385 5.90 19.61 12.54
N ALA A 386 6.57 20.35 13.44
CA ALA A 386 6.56 21.81 13.64
C ALA A 386 7.79 22.21 14.52
N ARG A 387 8.50 23.31 14.24
CA ARG A 387 9.60 23.77 15.14
C ARG A 387 9.04 23.91 16.57
N GLY A 388 9.66 23.24 17.56
CA GLY A 388 9.24 23.25 18.96
C GLY A 388 8.42 22.02 19.42
N SER A 389 7.97 21.14 18.53
CA SER A 389 7.37 19.85 18.94
C SER A 389 8.42 18.84 19.43
N GLU A 390 9.69 19.06 19.07
CA GLU A 390 10.83 18.23 19.46
C GLU A 390 11.05 18.23 20.97
N ASP A 391 10.89 19.37 21.65
CA ASP A 391 11.09 19.47 23.10
C ASP A 391 10.04 18.66 23.88
N ARG A 392 8.78 18.66 23.43
CA ARG A 392 7.73 17.81 24.02
C ARG A 392 7.97 16.33 23.71
N ALA A 393 8.49 16.00 22.53
CA ALA A 393 8.83 14.62 22.19
C ALA A 393 9.99 14.09 23.03
N LYS A 394 10.97 14.94 23.34
CA LYS A 394 12.12 14.64 24.22
C LYS A 394 11.70 14.27 25.65
N LEU A 395 10.58 14.79 26.16
CA LEU A 395 10.04 14.44 27.50
C LEU A 395 9.77 12.94 27.67
N PHE A 396 9.47 12.23 26.59
CA PHE A 396 9.17 10.80 26.61
C PHE A 396 10.19 9.99 25.79
N ALA A 397 11.38 10.53 25.55
CA ALA A 397 12.37 9.88 24.71
C ALA A 397 13.10 8.72 25.42
N LEU A 398 13.53 7.75 24.63
CA LEU A 398 14.31 6.61 25.07
C LEU A 398 15.82 6.93 25.03
N PRO A 399 16.62 6.54 26.03
CA PRO A 399 18.06 6.79 26.02
C PRO A 399 18.77 5.91 24.99
N PHE A 400 19.50 6.54 24.08
CA PHE A 400 20.40 5.94 23.09
C PHE A 400 21.73 6.73 23.02
N PRO A 401 22.51 6.75 24.12
CA PRO A 401 23.77 7.50 24.15
C PRO A 401 24.75 6.93 23.12
N GLY A 402 25.56 7.80 22.52
CA GLY A 402 26.58 7.40 21.55
C GLY A 402 26.03 6.99 20.17
N VAL A 403 24.74 7.19 19.90
CA VAL A 403 24.16 7.08 18.56
C VAL A 403 24.07 8.45 17.92
N ASP A 404 24.57 8.56 16.69
CA ASP A 404 24.53 9.82 15.92
C ASP A 404 23.09 10.32 15.73
N ASN A 405 22.95 11.64 15.65
CA ASN A 405 21.67 12.27 15.30
C ASN A 405 21.22 11.80 13.91
N GLY A 406 19.93 11.49 13.78
CA GLY A 406 19.36 11.03 12.53
C GLY A 406 18.01 10.35 12.65
N CYS A 407 17.46 9.94 11.53
CA CYS A 407 16.24 9.13 11.46
C CYS A 407 16.62 7.66 11.24
N TYR A 408 15.98 6.75 11.98
CA TYR A 408 16.30 5.33 12.01
C TYR A 408 15.03 4.48 12.01
N GLU A 409 15.16 3.21 11.66
CA GLU A 409 14.09 2.19 11.76
C GLU A 409 14.69 0.78 11.85
N TYR A 410 13.93 -0.16 12.42
CA TYR A 410 14.23 -1.60 12.36
C TYR A 410 13.29 -2.32 11.40
N SER A 411 13.83 -3.28 10.67
CA SER A 411 13.09 -4.15 9.77
C SER A 411 13.71 -5.56 9.80
N LYS A 412 12.97 -6.54 10.33
CA LYS A 412 13.42 -7.92 10.56
C LYS A 412 14.75 -7.97 11.31
N GLY A 413 14.83 -7.23 12.41
CA GLY A 413 16.01 -7.15 13.29
C GLY A 413 17.17 -6.31 12.77
N GLU A 414 17.17 -5.95 11.48
CA GLU A 414 18.20 -5.10 10.89
C GLU A 414 17.86 -3.62 11.07
N ALA A 415 18.85 -2.82 11.48
CA ALA A 415 18.69 -1.39 11.66
C ALA A 415 19.14 -0.60 10.42
N TYR A 416 18.39 0.45 10.09
CA TYR A 416 18.66 1.30 8.94
C TYR A 416 18.68 2.76 9.35
N LYS A 417 19.63 3.54 8.82
CA LYS A 417 19.58 5.01 8.83
C LYS A 417 18.79 5.50 7.63
N ILE A 418 17.86 6.41 7.84
CA ILE A 418 17.05 7.04 6.80
C ILE A 418 17.76 8.33 6.36
N GLY A 419 18.22 8.35 5.12
CA GLY A 419 18.84 9.51 4.51
C GLY A 419 17.86 10.35 3.68
N PHE A 420 18.41 11.20 2.83
CA PHE A 420 17.64 12.09 1.96
C PHE A 420 16.66 11.31 1.08
N GLY A 421 15.46 11.87 0.89
CA GLY A 421 14.39 11.23 0.12
C GLY A 421 13.79 9.97 0.77
N GLY A 422 14.13 9.64 2.02
CA GLY A 422 13.62 8.42 2.67
C GLY A 422 14.37 7.15 2.30
N MET A 423 15.54 7.26 1.65
CA MET A 423 16.41 6.13 1.32
C MET A 423 16.98 5.48 2.59
N ARG A 424 17.01 4.15 2.62
CA ARG A 424 17.47 3.36 3.77
C ARG A 424 18.92 2.92 3.56
N TYR A 425 19.75 3.12 4.58
CA TYR A 425 21.14 2.66 4.61
C TYR A 425 21.29 1.66 5.76
N LYS A 426 21.56 0.40 5.42
CA LYS A 426 21.76 -0.66 6.42
C LYS A 426 22.96 -0.30 7.31
N LEU A 427 22.79 -0.39 8.62
CA LEU A 427 23.85 -0.13 9.58
C LEU A 427 24.82 -1.31 9.67
N LYS A 428 26.09 -1.01 9.97
CA LYS A 428 27.10 -2.05 10.17
C LYS A 428 26.83 -2.81 11.49
N PRO A 429 27.15 -4.11 11.59
CA PRO A 429 26.96 -4.89 12.82
C PRO A 429 27.64 -4.31 14.07
N THR A 430 28.68 -3.49 13.91
CA THR A 430 29.38 -2.81 15.01
C THR A 430 28.68 -1.55 15.52
N HIS A 431 27.65 -1.07 14.83
CA HIS A 431 26.91 0.12 15.24
C HIS A 431 26.10 -0.15 16.52
N ALA A 432 25.97 0.82 17.42
CA ALA A 432 25.28 0.64 18.71
C ALA A 432 23.82 0.14 18.57
N LEU A 433 23.07 0.64 17.59
CA LEU A 433 21.73 0.13 17.23
C LEU A 433 21.71 -1.35 16.77
N MET A 434 22.85 -1.93 16.40
CA MET A 434 22.94 -3.37 16.09
C MET A 434 23.33 -4.21 17.33
N GLN A 435 23.70 -3.56 18.44
CA GLN A 435 24.20 -4.19 19.67
C GLN A 435 23.27 -3.89 20.85
N LEU A 436 21.96 -3.99 20.63
CA LEU A 436 20.97 -3.74 21.66
C LEU A 436 21.11 -4.70 22.83
N ASN A 437 21.08 -4.15 24.05
CA ASN A 437 20.88 -4.95 25.26
C ASN A 437 19.39 -5.29 25.43
N ASP A 438 19.09 -6.21 26.35
CA ASP A 438 17.73 -6.73 26.55
C ASP A 438 16.72 -5.63 26.92
N SER A 439 17.12 -4.66 27.75
CA SER A 439 16.25 -3.53 28.11
C SER A 439 15.87 -2.71 26.89
N GLN A 440 16.83 -2.41 26.00
CA GLN A 440 16.57 -1.67 24.78
C GLN A 440 15.69 -2.47 23.81
N VAL A 441 15.87 -3.80 23.72
CA VAL A 441 15.00 -4.66 22.92
C VAL A 441 13.57 -4.60 23.45
N ILE A 442 13.39 -4.71 24.77
CA ILE A 442 12.09 -4.62 25.43
C ILE A 442 11.44 -3.26 25.19
N ASP A 443 12.18 -2.17 25.36
CA ASP A 443 11.67 -0.82 25.16
C ASP A 443 11.26 -0.58 23.70
N LEU A 444 12.09 -0.97 22.73
CA LEU A 444 11.76 -0.85 21.31
C LEU A 444 10.60 -1.76 20.89
N PHE A 445 10.54 -2.96 21.45
CA PHE A 445 9.39 -3.86 21.24
C PHE A 445 8.11 -3.22 21.77
N ASN A 446 8.16 -2.71 23.01
CA ASN A 446 7.02 -2.08 23.68
C ASN A 446 6.64 -0.74 23.09
N CYS A 447 7.54 0.02 22.47
CA CYS A 447 7.17 1.20 21.68
C CYS A 447 6.25 0.88 20.50
N GLY A 448 6.13 -0.41 20.15
CA GLY A 448 5.24 -0.88 19.11
C GLY A 448 5.66 -0.43 17.72
N ILE A 449 4.81 -0.75 16.75
CA ILE A 449 5.03 -0.40 15.34
C ILE A 449 4.90 1.11 15.12
N ASN A 450 4.30 1.84 16.07
CA ASN A 450 4.06 3.28 16.03
C ASN A 450 5.23 4.10 16.60
N PHE A 451 6.24 3.42 17.17
CA PHE A 451 7.32 4.01 17.95
C PHE A 451 6.79 5.05 18.96
N SER A 452 5.84 4.67 19.82
CA SER A 452 5.30 5.55 20.85
C SER A 452 5.75 5.07 22.22
N SER A 453 6.54 5.89 22.91
CA SER A 453 7.00 5.62 24.27
C SER A 453 5.88 5.61 25.31
N PHE A 454 4.67 6.07 24.96
CA PHE A 454 3.48 5.90 25.79
C PHE A 454 3.15 4.43 26.08
N PHE A 455 3.55 3.52 25.20
CA PHE A 455 3.36 2.08 25.38
C PHE A 455 4.42 1.43 26.29
N ILE A 456 5.47 2.14 26.69
CA ILE A 456 6.46 1.62 27.64
C ILE A 456 5.81 1.61 29.03
N PRO A 457 5.65 0.43 29.67
CA PRO A 457 4.83 0.31 30.87
C PRO A 457 5.62 0.68 32.13
N LYS A 458 5.62 1.96 32.54
CA LYS A 458 6.08 2.31 33.90
C LYS A 458 5.17 1.70 34.96
N ASN A 459 3.85 1.82 34.74
CA ASN A 459 2.83 1.08 35.47
C ASN A 459 1.93 0.35 34.43
N PRO A 460 2.10 -0.97 34.24
CA PRO A 460 1.37 -1.72 33.23
C PRO A 460 -0.15 -1.75 33.42
N LYS A 461 -0.66 -1.39 34.61
CA LYS A 461 -2.09 -1.37 34.91
C LYS A 461 -2.87 -0.32 34.11
N TYR A 462 -2.25 0.83 33.83
CA TYR A 462 -2.93 2.00 33.22
C TYR A 462 -2.39 2.37 31.84
N ASN A 463 -1.30 1.73 31.40
CA ASN A 463 -0.70 2.02 30.11
C ASN A 463 -1.36 1.17 29.01
N PRO A 464 -1.65 1.75 27.83
CA PRO A 464 -2.19 0.98 26.72
C PRO A 464 -1.20 -0.05 26.20
N LEU A 465 -1.73 -0.97 25.40
CA LEU A 465 -0.93 -1.98 24.71
C LEU A 465 -0.35 -1.43 23.41
N PRO A 466 0.90 -1.76 23.08
CA PRO A 466 1.40 -1.50 21.75
C PRO A 466 0.71 -2.40 20.74
N SER A 467 0.71 -1.95 19.49
CA SER A 467 0.25 -2.70 18.33
C SER A 467 1.24 -3.79 17.91
N ARG A 468 1.58 -4.69 18.83
CA ARG A 468 2.31 -5.93 18.58
C ARG A 468 1.33 -7.07 18.70
N TYR A 469 1.50 -8.12 17.91
CA TYR A 469 0.55 -9.23 17.87
C TYR A 469 1.23 -10.57 18.09
N ALA A 470 0.43 -11.53 18.53
CA ALA A 470 0.79 -12.94 18.54
C ALA A 470 -0.37 -13.79 18.02
N PHE A 471 -0.05 -14.93 17.42
CA PHE A 471 -1.04 -15.89 16.90
C PHE A 471 -0.42 -17.27 16.78
N TYR A 472 -1.24 -18.31 16.79
CA TYR A 472 -0.79 -19.67 16.52
C TYR A 472 -0.79 -19.96 15.03
N ASN A 473 0.25 -20.63 14.55
CA ASN A 473 0.28 -21.19 13.21
C ASN A 473 1.03 -22.53 13.26
N GLN A 474 0.32 -23.60 12.89
CA GLN A 474 0.82 -24.98 12.95
C GLN A 474 1.33 -25.36 14.36
N GLY A 475 0.66 -24.87 15.42
CA GLY A 475 1.04 -25.10 16.81
C GLY A 475 2.24 -24.30 17.32
N ASN A 476 2.92 -23.52 16.47
CA ASN A 476 3.94 -22.56 16.93
C ASN A 476 3.26 -21.24 17.33
N LEU A 477 3.75 -20.59 18.37
CA LEU A 477 3.32 -19.24 18.75
C LEU A 477 4.20 -18.21 18.05
N TYR A 478 3.60 -17.53 17.08
CA TYR A 478 4.22 -16.41 16.38
C TYR A 478 4.07 -15.14 17.21
N VAL A 479 5.13 -14.34 17.26
CA VAL A 479 5.08 -12.96 17.75
C VAL A 479 5.56 -12.07 16.61
N MET A 480 4.72 -11.13 16.20
CA MET A 480 4.85 -10.45 14.91
C MET A 480 4.90 -11.47 13.76
N ASP A 481 6.04 -11.61 13.09
CA ASP A 481 6.16 -12.38 11.85
C ASP A 481 7.06 -13.61 12.03
N SER A 482 7.28 -14.02 13.29
CA SER A 482 8.30 -15.02 13.63
C SER A 482 7.83 -16.00 14.69
N PRO A 483 8.13 -17.30 14.53
CA PRO A 483 7.80 -18.31 15.53
C PRO A 483 8.76 -18.17 16.72
N ILE A 484 8.33 -17.46 17.77
CA ILE A 484 9.16 -17.24 18.97
C ILE A 484 9.14 -18.46 19.88
N PHE A 485 7.98 -19.14 19.98
CA PHE A 485 7.87 -20.43 20.66
C PHE A 485 7.45 -21.48 19.64
N ILE A 486 8.26 -22.53 19.52
CA ILE A 486 7.93 -23.67 18.67
C ILE A 486 6.95 -24.60 19.39
N LYS A 487 6.19 -25.39 18.62
CA LYS A 487 5.15 -26.30 19.15
C LYS A 487 5.64 -27.16 20.30
N ASN A 488 6.88 -27.67 20.25
CA ASN A 488 7.42 -28.56 21.28
C ASN A 488 8.13 -27.82 22.43
N ASP A 489 8.02 -26.49 22.51
CA ASP A 489 8.59 -25.72 23.61
C ASP A 489 7.89 -26.07 24.94
N PRO A 490 8.62 -26.51 25.98
CA PRO A 490 8.01 -26.87 27.26
C PRO A 490 7.26 -25.73 27.96
N ALA A 491 7.71 -24.48 27.79
CA ALA A 491 7.02 -23.32 28.35
C ALA A 491 5.70 -23.07 27.63
N LEU A 492 5.66 -23.26 26.30
CA LEU A 492 4.43 -23.15 25.51
C LEU A 492 3.43 -24.26 25.84
N GLN A 493 3.88 -25.51 25.98
CA GLN A 493 3.00 -26.62 26.34
C GLN A 493 2.34 -26.42 27.70
N LYS A 494 3.12 -26.08 28.74
CA LYS A 494 2.59 -25.76 30.07
C LYS A 494 1.64 -24.57 30.05
N PHE A 495 1.94 -23.56 29.23
CA PHE A 495 1.07 -22.42 29.04
C PHE A 495 -0.28 -22.83 28.45
N ILE A 496 -0.29 -23.62 27.37
CA ILE A 496 -1.53 -24.11 26.75
C ILE A 496 -2.34 -24.95 27.73
N GLU A 497 -1.71 -25.85 28.48
CA GLU A 497 -2.37 -26.65 29.53
C GLU A 497 -3.01 -25.76 30.60
N SER A 498 -2.27 -24.73 31.06
CA SER A 498 -2.78 -23.76 32.02
C SER A 498 -3.98 -22.97 31.48
N GLU A 499 -3.92 -22.51 30.24
CA GLU A 499 -5.01 -21.78 29.59
C GLU A 499 -6.27 -22.64 29.45
N LYS A 500 -6.13 -23.92 29.07
CA LYS A 500 -7.24 -24.87 29.03
C LYS A 500 -7.86 -25.11 30.40
N ALA A 501 -7.03 -25.35 31.41
CA ALA A 501 -7.50 -25.58 32.78
C ALA A 501 -8.25 -24.36 33.35
N LYS A 502 -7.74 -23.14 33.11
CA LYS A 502 -8.44 -21.89 33.51
C LYS A 502 -9.79 -21.76 32.80
N GLN A 503 -9.85 -22.07 31.50
CA GLN A 503 -11.09 -22.03 30.74
C GLN A 503 -12.09 -23.04 31.29
N GLU A 504 -11.69 -24.30 31.47
CA GLU A 504 -12.56 -25.36 32.01
C GLU A 504 -13.11 -25.00 33.39
N ALA A 505 -12.26 -24.50 34.29
CA ALA A 505 -12.64 -24.13 35.66
C ALA A 505 -13.49 -22.83 35.77
N SER A 506 -13.63 -22.05 34.70
CA SER A 506 -14.40 -20.80 34.73
C SER A 506 -15.91 -21.04 34.80
N SER A 507 -16.68 -20.07 35.31
CA SER A 507 -18.15 -20.15 35.41
C SER A 507 -18.83 -19.18 34.44
N GLU A 508 -20.15 -19.28 34.28
CA GLU A 508 -20.93 -18.32 33.47
C GLU A 508 -20.85 -16.89 34.02
N ASP A 509 -20.83 -16.74 35.34
CA ASP A 509 -20.70 -15.43 35.99
C ASP A 509 -19.28 -14.87 35.92
N ARG A 510 -18.29 -15.74 35.72
CA ARG A 510 -16.87 -15.39 35.61
C ARG A 510 -16.17 -16.14 34.49
N PRO A 511 -16.54 -15.90 33.21
CA PRO A 511 -15.99 -16.65 32.11
C PRO A 511 -14.52 -16.31 31.89
N TYR A 512 -13.75 -17.33 31.52
CA TYR A 512 -12.38 -17.18 31.04
C TYR A 512 -12.24 -17.96 29.74
N ILE A 513 -11.67 -17.32 28.73
CA ILE A 513 -11.42 -17.96 27.44
C ILE A 513 -9.91 -18.01 27.24
N GLY A 514 -9.36 -19.21 27.19
CA GLY A 514 -7.93 -19.44 27.10
C GLY A 514 -7.37 -19.08 25.72
N PHE A 515 -6.11 -18.62 25.70
CA PHE A 515 -5.39 -18.38 24.44
C PHE A 515 -4.79 -19.67 23.89
N ILE A 516 -5.61 -20.44 23.19
CA ILE A 516 -5.24 -21.74 22.62
C ILE A 516 -5.36 -21.74 21.10
N ASP A 517 -4.58 -22.61 20.45
CA ASP A 517 -4.70 -22.85 19.01
C ASP A 517 -6.04 -23.55 18.70
N ARG A 518 -6.95 -22.83 18.04
CA ARG A 518 -8.26 -23.37 17.61
C ARG A 518 -8.20 -24.13 16.29
N GLY A 519 -7.05 -24.16 15.63
CA GLY A 519 -6.87 -24.82 14.34
C GLY A 519 -7.43 -24.01 13.15
N PRO A 520 -7.02 -24.38 11.93
CA PRO A 520 -7.54 -23.75 10.71
C PRO A 520 -9.02 -24.12 10.50
N PRO A 521 -9.72 -23.42 9.60
CA PRO A 521 -11.04 -23.82 9.14
C PRO A 521 -11.08 -25.30 8.68
N PRO A 522 -12.26 -25.97 8.74
CA PRO A 522 -12.42 -27.35 8.30
C PRO A 522 -11.89 -27.58 6.88
N GLN A 523 -11.37 -28.78 6.59
CA GLN A 523 -10.87 -29.12 5.25
C GLN A 523 -11.98 -29.62 4.32
N ASP A 524 -13.03 -30.21 4.88
CA ASP A 524 -14.21 -30.63 4.12
C ASP A 524 -14.92 -29.40 3.52
N LEU A 525 -15.31 -29.47 2.25
CA LEU A 525 -15.80 -28.30 1.49
C LEU A 525 -17.12 -27.74 2.03
N GLU A 526 -18.05 -28.62 2.42
CA GLU A 526 -19.37 -28.20 2.92
C GLU A 526 -19.22 -27.56 4.32
N GLN A 527 -18.43 -28.20 5.18
CA GLN A 527 -18.10 -27.67 6.51
C GLN A 527 -17.30 -26.37 6.40
N PHE A 528 -16.36 -26.28 5.46
CA PHE A 528 -15.57 -25.08 5.21
C PHE A 528 -16.46 -23.92 4.79
N SER A 529 -17.33 -24.12 3.79
CA SER A 529 -18.22 -23.07 3.29
C SER A 529 -19.16 -22.57 4.39
N THR A 530 -19.75 -23.50 5.15
CA THR A 530 -20.61 -23.17 6.29
C THR A 530 -19.86 -22.39 7.37
N PHE A 531 -18.65 -22.84 7.70
CA PHE A 531 -17.78 -22.17 8.67
C PHE A 531 -17.44 -20.75 8.23
N ILE A 532 -16.97 -20.57 6.99
CA ILE A 532 -16.61 -19.24 6.48
C ILE A 532 -17.82 -18.33 6.43
N HIS A 533 -18.97 -18.81 5.98
CA HIS A 533 -20.21 -18.02 5.96
C HIS A 533 -20.60 -17.52 7.36
N ASN A 534 -20.49 -18.39 8.37
CA ASN A 534 -20.95 -18.06 9.72
C ASN A 534 -19.94 -17.22 10.50
N PHE A 535 -18.65 -17.49 10.35
CA PHE A 535 -17.61 -16.85 11.15
C PHE A 535 -16.84 -15.77 10.41
N GLY A 536 -16.93 -15.68 9.09
CA GLY A 536 -16.17 -14.71 8.29
C GLY A 536 -16.77 -13.31 8.26
N ILE A 537 -16.00 -12.38 7.69
CA ILE A 537 -16.45 -11.03 7.36
C ILE A 537 -16.81 -10.97 5.89
N GLN A 538 -18.06 -10.63 5.60
CA GLN A 538 -18.53 -10.43 4.23
C GLN A 538 -18.19 -9.02 3.75
N ILE A 539 -17.66 -8.94 2.53
CA ILE A 539 -17.35 -7.68 1.87
C ILE A 539 -18.60 -7.18 1.13
N PRO A 540 -19.08 -5.95 1.40
CA PRO A 540 -20.25 -5.40 0.76
C PRO A 540 -20.13 -5.32 -0.76
N GLU A 541 -21.27 -5.41 -1.45
CA GLU A 541 -21.33 -5.19 -2.89
C GLU A 541 -20.81 -3.81 -3.29
N GLY A 542 -20.02 -3.75 -4.36
CA GLY A 542 -19.37 -2.51 -4.82
C GLY A 542 -18.10 -2.12 -4.06
N TYR A 543 -17.64 -2.91 -3.08
CA TYR A 543 -16.44 -2.64 -2.29
C TYR A 543 -15.39 -3.76 -2.38
N VAL A 544 -14.15 -3.44 -2.02
CA VAL A 544 -13.04 -4.39 -1.87
C VAL A 544 -12.36 -4.25 -0.51
N LEU A 545 -11.86 -5.37 0.03
CA LEU A 545 -10.94 -5.35 1.18
C LEU A 545 -9.50 -5.23 0.67
N VAL A 546 -8.77 -4.22 1.13
CA VAL A 546 -7.36 -4.05 0.77
C VAL A 546 -6.47 -4.02 2.00
N LEU A 547 -5.36 -4.77 1.97
CA LEU A 547 -4.37 -4.83 3.05
C LEU A 547 -2.98 -4.48 2.52
N GLY A 548 -2.11 -3.96 3.38
CA GLY A 548 -0.70 -3.78 3.06
C GLY A 548 0.10 -5.04 3.34
N ASP A 549 1.13 -5.27 2.55
CA ASP A 549 2.05 -6.42 2.72
C ASP A 549 2.86 -6.29 4.02
N ASN A 550 3.16 -5.05 4.41
CA ASN A 550 3.77 -4.73 5.69
C ASN A 550 2.67 -4.27 6.65
N TYR A 551 1.83 -5.21 7.10
CA TYR A 551 0.70 -4.92 7.99
C TYR A 551 1.08 -4.07 9.23
N PRO A 552 2.28 -4.17 9.84
CA PRO A 552 2.68 -3.31 10.96
C PRO A 552 2.83 -1.84 10.58
N MET A 553 3.04 -1.51 9.31
CA MET A 553 3.26 -0.13 8.85
C MET A 553 2.21 0.31 7.81
N SER A 554 1.07 -0.35 7.80
CA SER A 554 0.05 -0.17 6.79
C SER A 554 -1.21 0.46 7.35
N ALA A 555 -1.48 1.68 6.91
CA ALA A 555 -2.83 2.24 6.93
C ALA A 555 -3.62 1.62 5.76
N ASP A 556 -4.54 0.72 6.10
CA ASP A 556 -5.32 -0.08 5.15
C ASP A 556 -6.77 -0.30 5.62
N SER A 557 -7.50 -1.27 5.06
CA SER A 557 -8.92 -1.47 5.36
C SER A 557 -9.22 -1.73 6.84
N ARG A 558 -8.22 -2.12 7.65
CA ARG A 558 -8.39 -2.25 9.11
C ARG A 558 -8.59 -0.90 9.81
N GLU A 559 -8.09 0.18 9.22
CA GLU A 559 -8.18 1.54 9.73
C GLU A 559 -9.34 2.31 9.07
N PHE A 560 -9.42 2.31 7.73
CA PHE A 560 -10.39 3.14 7.00
C PHE A 560 -11.58 2.37 6.40
N GLY A 561 -11.62 1.03 6.53
CA GLY A 561 -12.69 0.19 6.04
C GLY A 561 -12.56 -0.25 4.57
N PHE A 562 -13.65 -0.79 4.02
CA PHE A 562 -13.64 -1.27 2.64
C PHE A 562 -13.54 -0.13 1.62
N VAL A 563 -12.87 -0.39 0.51
CA VAL A 563 -12.62 0.60 -0.55
C VAL A 563 -13.68 0.46 -1.65
N PRO A 564 -14.41 1.52 -2.02
CA PRO A 564 -15.31 1.48 -3.17
C PRO A 564 -14.57 1.12 -4.46
N ILE A 565 -15.19 0.31 -5.31
CA ILE A 565 -14.61 -0.06 -6.62
C ILE A 565 -14.37 1.17 -7.50
N GLU A 566 -15.24 2.17 -7.43
CA GLU A 566 -15.10 3.42 -8.18
C GLU A 566 -13.85 4.23 -7.79
N ASN A 567 -13.23 3.92 -6.64
CA ASN A 567 -11.98 4.55 -6.23
C ASN A 567 -10.75 3.93 -6.89
N LEU A 568 -10.87 2.75 -7.52
CA LEU A 568 -9.74 2.01 -8.10
C LEU A 568 -9.25 2.70 -9.39
N LEU A 569 -8.04 3.26 -9.34
CA LEU A 569 -7.46 4.03 -10.44
C LEU A 569 -6.66 3.19 -11.43
N GLY A 570 -6.13 2.05 -11.01
CA GLY A 570 -5.24 1.23 -11.85
C GLY A 570 -4.41 0.22 -11.09
N SER A 571 -3.63 -0.59 -11.81
CA SER A 571 -2.69 -1.55 -11.24
C SER A 571 -1.24 -1.20 -11.57
N PRO A 572 -0.32 -1.34 -10.62
CA PRO A 572 1.10 -1.08 -10.83
C PRO A 572 1.71 -2.23 -11.63
N LEU A 573 2.39 -1.93 -12.73
CA LEU A 573 2.91 -2.95 -13.66
C LEU A 573 4.42 -3.17 -13.53
N TRP A 574 5.14 -2.08 -13.29
CA TRP A 574 6.58 -2.03 -13.50
C TRP A 574 7.24 -1.00 -12.62
N ILE A 575 8.37 -1.35 -12.01
CA ILE A 575 9.26 -0.40 -11.36
C ILE A 575 10.34 -0.03 -12.38
N PHE A 576 10.46 1.26 -12.69
CA PHE A 576 11.48 1.76 -13.62
C PHE A 576 12.66 2.45 -12.90
N TRP A 577 12.51 2.72 -11.60
CA TRP A 577 13.56 3.30 -10.77
C TRP A 577 13.35 2.91 -9.30
N PRO A 578 14.40 2.64 -8.50
CA PRO A 578 15.83 2.65 -8.86
C PRO A 578 16.23 1.46 -9.75
N LEU A 579 17.34 1.57 -10.49
CA LEU A 579 17.81 0.53 -11.40
C LEU A 579 18.04 -0.85 -10.72
N GLY A 580 18.36 -0.86 -9.42
CA GLY A 580 18.54 -2.10 -8.66
C GLY A 580 17.24 -2.89 -8.41
N HIS A 581 16.07 -2.23 -8.46
CA HIS A 581 14.74 -2.85 -8.37
C HIS A 581 13.95 -2.71 -9.68
N PHE A 582 14.65 -2.42 -10.77
CA PHE A 582 14.05 -2.30 -12.09
C PHE A 582 13.46 -3.65 -12.52
N GLY A 583 12.21 -3.64 -12.94
CA GLY A 583 11.57 -4.83 -13.47
C GLY A 583 10.06 -4.86 -13.30
N HIS A 584 9.47 -5.92 -13.84
CA HIS A 584 8.06 -6.19 -13.60
C HIS A 584 7.82 -6.46 -12.14
N LEU A 585 6.77 -5.83 -11.62
CA LEU A 585 6.21 -6.28 -10.37
C LEU A 585 5.72 -7.69 -10.63
N LYS A 586 6.45 -8.65 -10.05
CA LYS A 586 5.98 -10.02 -9.98
C LYS A 586 4.58 -9.96 -9.38
N ASN A 587 3.70 -10.84 -9.85
CA ASN A 587 2.48 -11.15 -9.11
C ASN A 587 1.38 -10.09 -9.17
N VAL A 588 1.40 -9.28 -10.22
CA VAL A 588 0.29 -8.39 -10.57
C VAL A 588 -0.35 -8.93 -11.85
N PRO A 589 -1.41 -9.75 -11.78
CA PRO A 589 -2.18 -10.07 -12.95
C PRO A 589 -2.74 -8.74 -13.48
N ALA A 590 -2.32 -8.36 -14.68
CA ALA A 590 -2.87 -7.21 -15.39
C ALA A 590 -3.72 -7.77 -16.53
N PRO A 591 -4.95 -8.25 -16.25
CA PRO A 591 -5.81 -8.77 -17.29
C PRO A 591 -6.00 -7.68 -18.33
N THR A 592 -5.76 -8.02 -19.59
CA THR A 592 -5.98 -7.11 -20.72
C THR A 592 -7.48 -6.92 -20.88
N THR A 593 -7.97 -5.77 -20.44
CA THR A 593 -9.38 -5.39 -20.56
C THR A 593 -9.67 -4.83 -21.96
N LEU A 594 -10.94 -4.79 -22.35
CA LEU A 594 -11.36 -4.13 -23.59
C LEU A 594 -10.85 -2.67 -23.68
N PRO A 595 -10.97 -1.84 -22.62
CA PRO A 595 -10.27 -0.57 -22.52
C PRO A 595 -8.77 -0.64 -22.82
N GLY A 596 -8.07 -1.63 -22.24
CA GLY A 596 -6.65 -1.87 -22.50
C GLY A 596 -6.37 -2.13 -23.97
N TYR A 597 -7.11 -3.04 -24.62
CA TYR A 597 -6.96 -3.32 -26.05
C TYR A 597 -7.20 -2.08 -26.91
N LEU A 598 -8.26 -1.32 -26.64
CA LEU A 598 -8.60 -0.12 -27.40
C LEU A 598 -7.51 0.95 -27.26
N VAL A 599 -7.10 1.27 -26.04
CA VAL A 599 -6.07 2.29 -25.80
C VAL A 599 -4.72 1.86 -26.38
N ASN A 600 -4.32 0.61 -26.18
CA ASN A 600 -3.07 0.09 -26.74
C ASN A 600 -3.10 0.07 -28.27
N SER A 601 -4.24 -0.27 -28.89
CA SER A 601 -4.40 -0.27 -30.35
C SER A 601 -4.37 1.14 -30.92
N LEU A 602 -5.04 2.10 -30.27
CA LEU A 602 -4.99 3.51 -30.64
C LEU A 602 -3.57 4.08 -30.50
N ALA A 603 -2.87 3.75 -29.42
CA ALA A 603 -1.48 4.15 -29.23
C ALA A 603 -0.57 3.56 -30.30
N LEU A 604 -0.69 2.26 -30.59
CA LEU A 604 0.05 1.59 -31.65
C LEU A 604 -0.24 2.22 -33.02
N GLY A 605 -1.51 2.41 -33.37
CA GLY A 605 -1.94 3.04 -34.61
C GLY A 605 -1.42 4.48 -34.74
N PHE A 606 -1.42 5.24 -33.65
CA PHE A 606 -0.83 6.59 -33.60
C PHE A 606 0.67 6.57 -33.84
N PHE A 607 1.43 5.65 -33.21
CA PHE A 607 2.86 5.52 -33.48
C PHE A 607 3.14 5.08 -34.92
N VAL A 608 2.42 4.08 -35.44
CA VAL A 608 2.54 3.64 -36.83
C VAL A 608 2.23 4.78 -37.80
N TYR A 609 1.17 5.56 -37.53
CA TYR A 609 0.86 6.76 -38.31
C TYR A 609 1.96 7.80 -38.24
N ILE A 610 2.49 8.13 -37.05
CA ILE A 610 3.57 9.11 -36.90
C ILE A 610 4.83 8.64 -37.63
N PHE A 611 5.28 7.41 -37.38
CA PHE A 611 6.48 6.88 -38.03
C PHE A 611 6.29 6.75 -39.54
N GLY A 612 5.13 6.27 -39.99
CA GLY A 612 4.76 6.18 -41.40
C GLY A 612 4.66 7.55 -42.06
N HIS A 613 4.07 8.54 -41.40
CA HIS A 613 3.98 9.91 -41.89
C HIS A 613 5.35 10.60 -41.93
N MET A 614 6.20 10.40 -40.90
CA MET A 614 7.57 10.88 -40.89
C MET A 614 8.40 10.23 -42.01
N TYR A 615 8.22 8.93 -42.23
CA TYR A 615 8.86 8.19 -43.32
C TYR A 615 8.37 8.70 -44.68
N TYR A 616 7.05 8.78 -44.91
CA TYR A 616 6.46 9.31 -46.13
C TYR A 616 6.89 10.76 -46.40
N GLN A 617 6.83 11.64 -45.41
CA GLN A 617 7.28 13.02 -45.56
C GLN A 617 8.76 13.12 -45.92
N ARG A 618 9.59 12.19 -45.47
CA ARG A 618 11.03 12.15 -45.75
C ARG A 618 11.36 11.54 -47.11
N HIS A 619 10.50 10.68 -47.65
CA HIS A 619 10.76 9.91 -48.86
C HIS A 619 9.86 10.26 -50.06
N ARG A 620 8.81 11.07 -49.87
CA ARG A 620 7.96 11.50 -50.99
C ARG A 620 8.73 12.42 -51.94
N ARG A 621 8.41 12.32 -53.23
CA ARG A 621 8.81 13.34 -54.21
C ARG A 621 8.04 14.64 -53.95
N LEU A 622 8.74 15.76 -54.04
CA LEU A 622 8.21 17.12 -53.92
C LEU A 622 7.84 17.69 -55.29
N PHE A 623 8.50 17.22 -56.35
CA PHE A 623 8.25 17.58 -57.73
C PHE A 623 7.83 16.33 -58.52
N PRO A 624 6.51 16.06 -58.67
CA PRO A 624 6.04 14.99 -59.54
C PRO A 624 6.42 15.33 -61.00
N LYS A 625 6.90 14.33 -61.75
CA LYS A 625 7.00 14.48 -63.21
C LYS A 625 5.58 14.61 -63.76
N ASN A 626 5.33 15.63 -64.58
CA ASN A 626 4.12 15.70 -65.38
C ASN A 626 4.16 14.53 -66.39
N ASP A 627 3.67 13.36 -65.98
CA ASP A 627 3.24 12.37 -66.94
C ASP A 627 2.03 12.98 -67.64
N LYS A 628 2.27 13.45 -68.87
CA LYS A 628 1.23 13.81 -69.82
C LYS A 628 0.16 12.72 -69.76
N LYS A 629 -1.07 13.09 -69.37
CA LYS A 629 -2.26 12.34 -69.78
C LYS A 629 -2.13 12.10 -71.27
N LYS A 630 -1.87 10.85 -71.65
CA LYS A 630 -2.10 10.37 -73.02
C LYS A 630 -3.58 10.10 -73.16
#